data_AF-A0A956R3S0-F1
#
_entry.id   AF-A0A956R3S0-F1
#
_cell.length_a   1.000
_cell.length_b   1.000
_cell.length_c   1.000
_cell.angle_alpha   90.00
_cell.angle_beta   90.00
_cell.angle_gamma   90.00
#
_symmetry.space_group_name_H-M   'P 1'
#
loop_
_entity.id
_entity.type
_entity.pdbx_description
1 polymer ?
#
loop_
_entity_poly.entity_id
_entity_poly.type
_entity_poly.pdbx_seq_one_letter_code
_entity_poly.pdbx_strand_id
1 'polypeptide(L)'
;MRSIALLAPTSVLALALALAAGACTGNKPSSEQPTTGPAGAEPARTDAVFIEAQPSAGGQTQLLAPEIAGLFRCWFRSPYEYMFDPGRGQLQIGSRSYGMLMAGISGMLVYSGLNDCAGEIVGQAPRSYSDIAPLEIMAGVPATLPGQLPFATVNPEFVLWARRTLLPDSQTSVDGVIVQEAYDQVFSRFFRLMAESALLLHERYDIAGETRTYLADTDAGADGIDWLENHYGHELRDHGGSWDGTTMTPAMAMGFWLRRQADTSIGPCWHAIRDVVAHYDPQWLDEQRGRYPKGWATLAANPDPLAGAGGTLP
;
A
#
# COMPACT_ATOMS: atom_id res chain seq x y z
N MET A 1 -4.67 38.18 24.73
CA MET A 1 -4.83 37.43 23.46
C MET A 1 -4.54 35.96 23.77
N ARG A 2 -5.41 35.03 23.38
CA ARG A 2 -5.17 33.59 23.54
C ARG A 2 -4.74 33.03 22.17
N SER A 3 -3.51 32.56 22.04
CA SER A 3 -3.09 31.81 20.86
C SER A 3 -3.69 30.41 20.94
N ILE A 4 -4.56 30.07 19.99
CA ILE A 4 -5.04 28.72 19.78
C ILE A 4 -3.98 28.01 18.93
N ALA A 5 -3.13 27.21 19.56
CA ALA A 5 -2.27 26.28 18.85
C ALA A 5 -3.12 25.10 18.39
N LEU A 6 -3.44 25.04 17.09
CA LEU A 6 -4.04 23.86 16.48
C LEU A 6 -2.97 22.75 16.41
N LEU A 7 -3.00 21.86 17.40
CA LEU A 7 -2.28 20.59 17.34
C LEU A 7 -3.08 19.63 16.46
N ALA A 8 -2.51 19.24 15.32
CA ALA A 8 -3.13 18.30 14.40
C ALA A 8 -3.02 16.85 14.94
N PRO A 9 -4.09 16.04 14.90
CA PRO A 9 -4.01 14.61 15.18
C PRO A 9 -3.69 13.83 13.91
N THR A 10 -2.52 13.21 13.88
CA THR A 10 -2.12 12.19 12.91
C THR A 10 -2.12 10.85 13.62
N SER A 11 -3.26 10.15 13.70
CA SER A 11 -3.23 8.69 13.89
C SER A 11 -3.97 7.86 12.84
N VAL A 12 -3.50 6.63 12.61
CA VAL A 12 -3.01 6.21 11.29
C VAL A 12 -2.91 4.63 11.14
N LEU A 13 -3.03 3.98 9.95
CA LEU A 13 -2.57 2.60 9.45
C LEU A 13 -2.77 2.48 7.94
N ALA A 14 -2.02 1.60 7.26
CA ALA A 14 -2.23 1.19 5.87
C ALA A 14 -1.71 2.11 4.74
N LEU A 15 -0.58 2.81 4.89
CA LEU A 15 0.11 3.55 3.81
C LEU A 15 0.62 2.69 2.61
N ALA A 16 0.16 1.46 2.43
CA ALA A 16 0.12 0.78 1.14
C ALA A 16 -1.12 1.17 0.29
N LEU A 17 -1.97 2.07 0.79
CA LEU A 17 -3.18 2.57 0.13
C LEU A 17 -2.96 3.31 -1.19
N ALA A 18 -1.79 3.87 -1.49
CA ALA A 18 -1.69 4.80 -2.62
C ALA A 18 -1.18 4.18 -3.94
N LEU A 19 -0.92 2.87 -3.97
CA LEU A 19 0.12 2.32 -4.86
C LEU A 19 -0.30 1.16 -5.76
N ALA A 20 -1.59 0.99 -6.08
CA ALA A 20 -1.97 -0.08 -7.02
C ALA A 20 -3.30 0.06 -7.78
N ALA A 21 -3.88 1.26 -7.84
CA ALA A 21 -4.86 1.55 -8.87
C ALA A 21 -4.17 1.54 -10.25
N GLY A 22 -4.55 0.62 -11.13
CA GLY A 22 -4.02 0.53 -12.51
C GLY A 22 -3.10 -0.66 -12.82
N ALA A 23 -3.03 -1.68 -11.96
CA ALA A 23 -2.33 -2.92 -12.33
C ALA A 23 -3.20 -3.82 -13.24
N CYS A 24 -2.97 -3.70 -14.56
CA CYS A 24 -3.36 -4.71 -15.55
C CYS A 24 -4.86 -4.84 -15.83
N THR A 25 -5.54 -3.73 -16.15
CA THR A 25 -6.76 -3.78 -16.99
C THR A 25 -6.39 -3.93 -18.48
N GLY A 26 -5.65 -4.99 -18.81
CA GLY A 26 -5.58 -5.45 -20.19
C GLY A 26 -6.92 -6.06 -20.58
N ASN A 27 -7.44 -5.76 -21.77
CA ASN A 27 -8.70 -6.30 -22.28
C ASN A 27 -8.59 -7.80 -22.59
N LYS A 28 -8.54 -8.64 -21.55
CA LYS A 28 -8.69 -10.10 -21.69
C LYS A 28 -10.17 -10.40 -21.96
N PRO A 29 -10.53 -11.15 -23.01
CA PRO A 29 -11.92 -11.50 -23.26
C PRO A 29 -12.48 -12.25 -22.06
N SER A 30 -13.65 -11.81 -21.58
CA SER A 30 -14.23 -12.24 -20.31
C SER A 30 -14.43 -13.75 -20.25
N SER A 31 -13.67 -14.44 -19.40
CA SER A 31 -14.02 -15.78 -18.93
C SER A 31 -15.00 -15.64 -17.78
N GLU A 32 -16.16 -16.28 -17.87
CA GLU A 32 -17.21 -16.25 -16.84
C GLU A 32 -16.62 -16.63 -15.46
N GLN A 33 -16.58 -15.66 -14.53
CA GLN A 33 -16.21 -15.93 -13.15
C GLN A 33 -17.37 -16.61 -12.40
N PRO A 34 -17.09 -17.53 -11.46
CA PRO A 34 -18.13 -18.11 -10.63
C PRO A 34 -18.77 -17.04 -9.76
N THR A 35 -20.11 -16.96 -9.77
CA THR A 35 -20.88 -16.09 -8.88
C THR A 35 -20.87 -16.65 -7.46
N THR A 36 -19.83 -16.32 -6.69
CA THR A 36 -19.87 -16.45 -5.23
C THR A 36 -20.93 -15.52 -4.67
N GLY A 37 -22.04 -16.08 -4.18
CA GLY A 37 -23.10 -15.30 -3.55
C GLY A 37 -22.60 -14.53 -2.30
N PRO A 38 -23.31 -13.48 -1.86
CA PRO A 38 -22.88 -12.66 -0.74
C PRO A 38 -22.79 -13.52 0.52
N ALA A 39 -21.59 -13.67 1.07
CA ALA A 39 -21.40 -14.20 2.40
C ALA A 39 -22.14 -13.31 3.40
N GLY A 40 -22.93 -13.91 4.29
CA GLY A 40 -23.71 -13.14 5.26
C GLY A 40 -22.80 -12.37 6.20
N ALA A 41 -22.77 -11.05 6.07
CA ALA A 41 -22.02 -10.18 6.97
C ALA A 41 -22.55 -10.34 8.41
N GLU A 42 -21.65 -10.67 9.34
CA GLU A 42 -21.98 -10.71 10.77
C GLU A 42 -22.34 -9.27 11.24
N PRO A 43 -23.43 -9.06 12.00
CA PRO A 43 -23.86 -7.73 12.36
C PRO A 43 -22.79 -6.98 13.17
N ALA A 44 -22.52 -5.74 12.79
CA ALA A 44 -21.51 -4.90 13.42
C ALA A 44 -21.76 -4.75 14.93
N ARG A 45 -20.82 -5.25 15.75
CA ARG A 45 -20.83 -4.98 17.19
C ARG A 45 -20.63 -3.48 17.43
N THR A 46 -21.59 -2.87 18.12
CA THR A 46 -21.67 -1.42 18.40
C THR A 46 -21.01 -1.00 19.72
N ASP A 47 -20.36 -1.92 20.43
CA ASP A 47 -19.76 -1.63 21.73
C ASP A 47 -18.56 -0.68 21.58
N ALA A 48 -18.52 0.37 22.42
CA ALA A 48 -17.43 1.33 22.44
C ALA A 48 -16.18 0.69 23.08
N VAL A 49 -15.24 0.25 22.23
CA VAL A 49 -13.96 -0.34 22.67
C VAL A 49 -12.83 0.69 22.53
N PHE A 50 -12.07 0.84 23.61
CA PHE A 50 -10.93 1.75 23.74
C PHE A 50 -9.83 1.46 22.71
N ILE A 51 -9.25 2.53 22.16
CA ILE A 51 -7.88 2.49 21.64
C ILE A 51 -6.98 2.55 22.88
N GLU A 52 -6.53 1.38 23.36
CA GLU A 52 -5.54 1.32 24.45
C GLU A 52 -4.15 1.66 23.91
N ALA A 53 -3.96 2.96 23.69
CA ALA A 53 -2.65 3.58 23.72
C ALA A 53 -1.98 3.28 25.07
N GLN A 54 -1.09 2.29 25.11
CA GLN A 54 -0.14 2.15 26.21
C GLN A 54 0.78 3.37 26.17
N PRO A 55 0.75 4.27 27.18
CA PRO A 55 1.53 5.49 27.13
C PRO A 55 3.02 5.15 27.19
N SER A 56 3.71 5.32 26.06
CA SER A 56 5.17 5.28 26.03
C SER A 56 5.72 6.35 26.98
N ALA A 57 6.78 6.02 27.71
CA ALA A 57 7.28 6.83 28.83
C ALA A 57 7.90 8.18 28.36
N GLY A 58 7.04 9.15 28.05
CA GLY A 58 7.40 10.49 27.55
C GLY A 58 6.76 10.88 26.21
N GLY A 59 6.12 9.95 25.50
CA GLY A 59 5.44 10.24 24.23
C GLY A 59 4.00 10.75 24.45
N GLN A 60 3.61 11.83 23.77
CA GLN A 60 2.19 12.13 23.60
C GLN A 60 1.62 11.08 22.64
N THR A 61 0.92 10.07 23.16
CA THR A 61 0.29 9.09 22.26
C THR A 61 -0.81 9.79 21.48
N GLN A 62 -0.64 9.85 20.18
CA GLN A 62 -1.56 10.50 19.29
C GLN A 62 -2.76 9.57 19.03
N LEU A 63 -3.96 10.15 18.95
CA LEU A 63 -5.18 9.39 18.76
C LEU A 63 -5.61 9.39 17.29
N LEU A 64 -6.10 8.24 16.84
CA LEU A 64 -6.64 8.06 15.50
C LEU A 64 -7.84 8.97 15.32
N ALA A 65 -8.00 9.55 14.13
CA ALA A 65 -9.29 10.07 13.74
C ALA A 65 -10.32 8.92 13.81
N PRO A 66 -11.52 9.11 14.39
CA PRO A 66 -12.47 8.02 14.64
C PRO A 66 -12.83 7.20 13.40
N GLU A 67 -12.93 7.86 12.25
CA GLU A 67 -13.21 7.26 10.95
C GLU A 67 -12.07 6.31 10.53
N ILE A 68 -10.83 6.73 10.77
CA ILE A 68 -9.61 5.99 10.42
C ILE A 68 -9.38 4.82 11.39
N ALA A 69 -9.70 4.98 12.68
CA ALA A 69 -9.77 3.84 13.61
C ALA A 69 -10.84 2.82 13.19
N GLY A 70 -12.00 3.30 12.74
CA GLY A 70 -13.07 2.48 12.17
C GLY A 70 -12.61 1.69 10.95
N LEU A 71 -11.83 2.32 10.07
CA LEU A 71 -11.31 1.72 8.84
C LEU A 71 -10.45 0.48 9.15
N PHE A 72 -9.52 0.56 10.11
CA PHE A 72 -8.66 -0.59 10.46
C PHE A 72 -9.36 -1.64 11.29
N ARG A 73 -10.26 -1.21 12.19
CA ARG A 73 -11.15 -2.12 12.91
C ARG A 73 -11.94 -3.00 11.95
N CYS A 74 -12.53 -2.42 10.90
CA CYS A 74 -13.22 -3.21 9.89
C CYS A 74 -12.24 -4.09 9.09
N TRP A 75 -11.11 -3.51 8.64
CA TRP A 75 -10.13 -4.23 7.82
C TRP A 75 -9.60 -5.50 8.52
N PHE A 76 -9.25 -5.38 9.79
CA PHE A 76 -8.79 -6.51 10.60
C PHE A 76 -9.91 -7.51 10.96
N ARG A 77 -11.20 -7.21 10.79
CA ARG A 77 -12.28 -8.19 11.06
C ARG A 77 -12.49 -9.21 9.95
N SER A 78 -12.25 -8.83 8.69
CA SER A 78 -12.51 -9.68 7.53
C SER A 78 -11.50 -9.43 6.40
N PRO A 79 -10.24 -9.88 6.56
CA PRO A 79 -9.24 -9.79 5.51
C PRO A 79 -9.65 -10.65 4.30
N TYR A 80 -9.15 -10.30 3.11
CA TYR A 80 -9.31 -11.16 1.93
C TYR A 80 -8.30 -12.32 1.97
N GLU A 81 -8.72 -13.44 2.57
CA GLU A 81 -7.87 -14.59 2.97
C GLU A 81 -6.92 -15.12 1.87
N TYR A 82 -7.31 -15.04 0.59
CA TYR A 82 -6.49 -15.45 -0.55
C TYR A 82 -5.15 -14.70 -0.70
N MET A 83 -4.96 -13.59 0.02
CA MET A 83 -3.75 -12.76 -0.08
C MET A 83 -2.70 -13.00 0.99
N PHE A 84 -2.88 -14.02 1.82
CA PHE A 84 -2.01 -14.27 2.96
C PHE A 84 -1.35 -15.65 2.82
N ASP A 85 -0.03 -15.72 2.95
CA ASP A 85 0.69 -16.99 3.03
C ASP A 85 0.44 -17.61 4.42
N PRO A 86 -0.34 -18.71 4.55
CA PRO A 86 -0.66 -19.29 5.85
C PRO A 86 0.55 -19.96 6.53
N GLY A 87 1.65 -20.16 5.80
CA GLY A 87 2.90 -20.75 6.29
C GLY A 87 3.90 -19.75 6.87
N ARG A 88 3.65 -18.44 6.77
CA ARG A 88 4.58 -17.38 7.21
C ARG A 88 3.83 -16.27 7.91
N GLY A 89 4.28 -15.90 9.11
CA GLY A 89 3.57 -14.93 9.96
C GLY A 89 2.26 -15.53 10.49
N GLN A 90 1.98 -15.35 11.78
CA GLN A 90 0.68 -15.72 12.35
C GLN A 90 0.27 -14.69 13.39
N LEU A 91 -0.13 -13.52 12.90
CA LEU A 91 -0.88 -12.57 13.72
C LEU A 91 -2.24 -13.20 14.04
N GLN A 92 -2.67 -13.17 15.29
CA GLN A 92 -3.98 -13.68 15.71
C GLN A 92 -4.89 -12.51 16.08
N ILE A 93 -6.08 -12.44 15.48
CA ILE A 93 -7.08 -11.42 15.81
C ILE A 93 -8.39 -12.13 16.12
N GLY A 94 -8.73 -12.18 17.41
CA GLY A 94 -9.86 -12.97 17.91
C GLY A 94 -9.67 -14.47 17.61
N SER A 95 -10.49 -15.00 16.70
CA SER A 95 -10.45 -16.40 16.26
C SER A 95 -9.87 -16.61 14.85
N ARG A 96 -9.30 -15.56 14.24
CA ARG A 96 -8.72 -15.60 12.89
C ARG A 96 -7.20 -15.49 12.96
N SER A 97 -6.53 -16.25 12.10
CA SER A 97 -5.07 -16.24 11.91
C SER A 97 -4.73 -15.57 10.58
N TYR A 98 -3.77 -14.66 10.59
CA TYR A 98 -3.40 -13.83 9.46
C TYR A 98 -1.96 -14.18 9.09
N GLY A 99 -1.80 -14.66 7.85
CA GLY A 99 -0.49 -14.91 7.26
C GLY A 99 0.22 -13.62 6.86
N MET A 100 1.35 -13.79 6.17
CA MET A 100 2.10 -12.71 5.54
C MET A 100 1.37 -12.24 4.28
N LEU A 101 1.13 -10.94 4.15
CA LEU A 101 0.47 -10.36 2.98
C LEU A 101 1.35 -10.50 1.74
N MET A 102 0.89 -11.34 0.82
CA MET A 102 1.46 -11.51 -0.51
C MET A 102 1.05 -10.37 -1.45
N ALA A 103 -0.12 -9.77 -1.20
CA ALA A 103 -0.77 -8.69 -1.96
C ALA A 103 -1.09 -9.08 -3.41
N GLY A 104 -2.11 -8.44 -4.00
CA GLY A 104 -2.54 -8.79 -5.35
C GLY A 104 -1.85 -8.01 -6.45
N ILE A 105 -2.10 -8.32 -7.73
CA ILE A 105 -1.61 -7.53 -8.87
C ILE A 105 -2.04 -6.06 -8.73
N SER A 106 -3.33 -5.81 -8.44
CA SER A 106 -3.91 -4.50 -8.09
C SER A 106 -3.63 -4.08 -6.65
N GLY A 107 -2.60 -4.66 -6.04
CA GLY A 107 -2.05 -4.36 -4.72
C GLY A 107 -3.07 -4.33 -3.59
N MET A 108 -2.66 -3.67 -2.50
CA MET A 108 -3.39 -3.77 -1.23
C MET A 108 -4.72 -2.99 -1.23
N LEU A 109 -4.88 -1.93 -2.03
CA LEU A 109 -6.13 -1.17 -2.11
C LEU A 109 -7.35 -2.05 -2.36
N VAL A 110 -7.17 -2.93 -3.33
CA VAL A 110 -8.25 -3.69 -3.94
C VAL A 110 -8.35 -5.05 -3.27
N TYR A 111 -7.21 -5.71 -3.01
CA TYR A 111 -7.14 -7.09 -2.53
C TYR A 111 -7.10 -7.25 -1.00
N SER A 112 -7.55 -6.26 -0.22
CA SER A 112 -7.44 -6.33 1.25
C SER A 112 -8.77 -6.23 2.01
N GLY A 113 -9.88 -5.85 1.36
CA GLY A 113 -11.18 -5.58 2.02
C GLY A 113 -11.30 -4.15 2.60
N LEU A 114 -10.20 -3.39 2.61
CA LEU A 114 -10.15 -2.03 3.12
C LEU A 114 -11.08 -1.05 2.39
N ASN A 115 -11.30 -1.26 1.09
CA ASN A 115 -12.19 -0.45 0.27
C ASN A 115 -13.68 -0.69 0.61
N ASP A 116 -14.05 -1.93 0.97
CA ASP A 116 -15.39 -2.25 1.50
C ASP A 116 -15.61 -1.55 2.85
N CYS A 117 -14.59 -1.60 3.73
CA CYS A 117 -14.59 -0.90 5.01
C CYS A 117 -14.71 0.62 4.89
N ALA A 118 -14.02 1.23 3.91
CA ALA A 118 -14.23 2.64 3.58
C ALA A 118 -15.67 2.90 3.12
N GLY A 119 -16.26 1.97 2.37
CA GLY A 119 -17.65 2.01 1.93
C GLY A 119 -18.67 1.96 3.05
N GLU A 120 -18.43 1.16 4.10
CA GLU A 120 -19.25 1.18 5.32
C GLU A 120 -19.22 2.57 5.99
N ILE A 121 -18.04 3.19 6.07
CA ILE A 121 -17.83 4.48 6.76
C ILE A 121 -18.44 5.65 5.99
N VAL A 122 -18.27 5.70 4.66
CA VAL A 122 -18.82 6.78 3.82
C VAL A 122 -20.26 6.53 3.36
N GLY A 123 -20.85 5.39 3.71
CA GLY A 123 -22.22 5.01 3.33
C GLY A 123 -22.38 4.64 1.84
N GLN A 124 -21.29 4.25 1.17
CA GLN A 124 -21.28 3.87 -0.25
C GLN A 124 -20.36 2.67 -0.45
N ALA A 125 -20.94 1.46 -0.54
CA ALA A 125 -20.19 0.26 -0.91
C ALA A 125 -19.59 0.37 -2.34
N PRO A 126 -18.44 -0.27 -2.62
CA PRO A 126 -17.85 -0.26 -3.95
C PRO A 126 -18.73 -1.01 -4.97
N ARG A 127 -18.86 -0.46 -6.18
CA ARG A 127 -19.72 -1.01 -7.26
C ARG A 127 -19.13 -2.24 -7.93
N SER A 128 -17.82 -2.40 -7.84
CA SER A 128 -17.09 -3.56 -8.31
C SER A 128 -15.85 -3.76 -7.44
N TYR A 129 -15.26 -4.93 -7.58
CA TYR A 129 -13.99 -5.26 -6.94
C TYR A 129 -12.92 -4.16 -7.12
N SER A 130 -12.80 -3.56 -8.31
CA SER A 130 -11.83 -2.49 -8.63
C SER A 130 -12.30 -1.05 -8.33
N ASP A 131 -13.48 -0.85 -7.75
CA ASP A 131 -14.09 0.48 -7.58
C ASP A 131 -13.62 1.17 -6.30
N ILE A 132 -12.47 1.83 -6.36
CA ILE A 132 -11.84 2.53 -5.22
C ILE A 132 -12.53 3.83 -4.77
N ALA A 133 -13.68 4.18 -5.36
CA ALA A 133 -14.44 5.39 -5.07
C ALA A 133 -14.73 5.64 -3.57
N PRO A 134 -15.01 4.63 -2.71
CA PRO A 134 -15.21 4.86 -1.28
C PRO A 134 -13.99 5.49 -0.58
N LEU A 135 -12.79 5.07 -0.97
CA LEU A 135 -11.54 5.65 -0.46
C LEU A 135 -11.27 7.04 -1.05
N GLU A 136 -11.64 7.29 -2.30
CA GLU A 136 -11.55 8.63 -2.91
C GLU A 136 -12.48 9.64 -2.20
N ILE A 137 -13.68 9.20 -1.80
CA ILE A 137 -14.63 9.98 -1.00
C ILE A 137 -14.05 10.28 0.39
N MET A 138 -13.46 9.28 1.06
CA MET A 138 -12.80 9.45 2.36
C MET A 138 -11.57 10.37 2.28
N ALA A 139 -10.83 10.34 1.17
CA ALA A 139 -9.68 11.21 0.92
C ALA A 139 -10.08 12.64 0.50
N GLY A 140 -11.30 12.84 -0.01
CA GLY A 140 -11.73 14.08 -0.64
C GLY A 140 -11.06 14.39 -1.98
N VAL A 141 -10.27 13.44 -2.52
CA VAL A 141 -9.52 13.55 -3.77
C VAL A 141 -9.51 12.20 -4.50
N PRO A 142 -9.53 12.18 -5.86
CA PRO A 142 -9.45 10.93 -6.60
C PRO A 142 -8.08 10.28 -6.41
N ALA A 143 -8.02 8.95 -6.39
CA ALA A 143 -6.78 8.18 -6.26
C ALA A 143 -5.98 8.14 -7.56
N THR A 144 -6.66 8.38 -8.69
CA THR A 144 -6.05 8.42 -10.02
C THR A 144 -6.41 9.69 -10.77
N LEU A 145 -5.53 10.11 -11.69
CA LEU A 145 -5.75 11.20 -12.62
C LEU A 145 -6.15 10.65 -13.98
N PRO A 146 -7.02 11.34 -14.75
CA PRO A 146 -7.26 10.99 -16.14
C PRO A 146 -5.95 11.13 -16.94
N GLY A 147 -5.54 10.06 -17.61
CA GLY A 147 -4.26 9.96 -18.31
C GLY A 147 -4.38 9.50 -19.76
N GLN A 148 -3.29 9.63 -20.50
CA GLN A 148 -3.16 9.13 -21.89
C GLN A 148 -2.45 7.76 -21.96
N LEU A 149 -2.00 7.23 -20.82
CA LEU A 149 -1.29 5.96 -20.71
C LEU A 149 -2.28 4.77 -20.69
N PRO A 150 -1.85 3.55 -21.06
CA PRO A 150 -2.69 2.35 -21.02
C PRO A 150 -3.01 1.84 -19.59
N PHE A 151 -2.75 2.65 -18.57
CA PHE A 151 -3.02 2.42 -17.15
C PHE A 151 -3.31 3.75 -16.45
N ALA A 152 -3.96 3.67 -15.29
CA ALA A 152 -4.30 4.86 -14.52
C ALA A 152 -3.04 5.54 -13.92
N THR A 153 -2.95 6.85 -14.10
CA THR A 153 -1.94 7.71 -13.46
C THR A 153 -2.28 7.88 -11.98
N VAL A 154 -1.33 7.67 -11.07
CA VAL A 154 -1.58 7.90 -9.62
C VAL A 154 -1.69 9.40 -9.34
N ASN A 155 -2.67 9.79 -8.51
CA ASN A 155 -2.79 11.17 -8.03
C ASN A 155 -1.87 11.41 -6.82
N PRO A 156 -0.87 12.32 -6.89
CA PRO A 156 -0.02 12.64 -5.75
C PRO A 156 -0.78 13.13 -4.51
N GLU A 157 -1.90 13.83 -4.66
CA GLU A 157 -2.71 14.32 -3.53
C GLU A 157 -3.34 13.18 -2.72
N PHE A 158 -3.69 12.07 -3.37
CA PHE A 158 -4.18 10.88 -2.67
C PHE A 158 -3.04 10.17 -1.93
N VAL A 159 -1.84 10.13 -2.52
CA VAL A 159 -0.62 9.64 -1.84
C VAL A 159 -0.29 10.50 -0.62
N LEU A 160 -0.43 11.83 -0.74
CA LEU A 160 -0.24 12.81 0.34
C LEU A 160 -1.26 12.64 1.47
N TRP A 161 -2.54 12.49 1.14
CA TRP A 161 -3.59 12.17 2.10
C TRP A 161 -3.26 10.87 2.85
N ALA A 162 -2.89 9.81 2.12
CA ALA A 162 -2.49 8.55 2.73
C ALA A 162 -1.28 8.72 3.66
N ARG A 163 -0.21 9.42 3.24
CA ARG A 163 0.98 9.66 4.08
C ARG A 163 0.64 10.34 5.41
N ARG A 164 -0.29 11.29 5.40
CA ARG A 164 -0.73 12.05 6.58
C ARG A 164 -1.70 11.27 7.48
N THR A 165 -2.50 10.38 6.89
CA THR A 165 -3.69 9.81 7.53
C THR A 165 -3.56 8.31 7.80
N LEU A 166 -2.59 7.62 7.20
CA LEU A 166 -2.49 6.16 7.14
C LEU A 166 -1.10 5.53 7.57
N LEU A 167 -0.22 6.21 8.34
CA LEU A 167 1.09 5.71 8.86
C LEU A 167 1.34 5.70 10.42
N PRO A 168 0.84 4.71 11.20
CA PRO A 168 0.67 4.64 12.67
C PRO A 168 1.92 4.83 13.50
N ASP A 169 1.79 5.48 14.66
CA ASP A 169 2.75 5.24 15.73
C ASP A 169 2.79 3.73 16.01
N SER A 170 3.99 3.15 15.96
CA SER A 170 4.25 1.73 16.09
C SER A 170 3.63 1.08 17.34
N GLN A 171 3.39 1.84 18.41
CA GLN A 171 2.82 1.39 19.68
C GLN A 171 1.29 1.55 19.74
N THR A 172 0.65 2.09 18.69
CA THR A 172 -0.81 2.18 18.59
C THR A 172 -1.42 0.78 18.57
N SER A 173 -2.47 0.56 19.37
CA SER A 173 -3.26 -0.67 19.34
C SER A 173 -4.61 -0.47 18.65
N VAL A 174 -4.98 -1.37 17.74
CA VAL A 174 -6.30 -1.41 17.08
C VAL A 174 -6.98 -2.74 17.44
N ASP A 175 -8.12 -2.67 18.13
CA ASP A 175 -8.87 -3.84 18.64
C ASP A 175 -7.97 -4.89 19.35
N GLY A 176 -6.94 -4.41 20.07
CA GLY A 176 -5.98 -5.22 20.84
C GLY A 176 -4.68 -5.55 20.12
N VAL A 177 -4.57 -5.31 18.82
CA VAL A 177 -3.37 -5.60 18.00
C VAL A 177 -2.45 -4.40 17.95
N ILE A 178 -1.19 -4.56 18.36
CA ILE A 178 -0.16 -3.52 18.19
C ILE A 178 0.19 -3.40 16.71
N VAL A 179 0.23 -2.17 16.20
CA VAL A 179 0.57 -1.87 14.80
C VAL A 179 1.89 -2.50 14.37
N GLN A 180 2.95 -2.37 15.18
CA GLN A 180 4.27 -2.92 14.84
C GLN A 180 4.18 -4.42 14.58
N GLU A 181 3.42 -5.15 15.41
CA GLU A 181 3.21 -6.59 15.24
C GLU A 181 2.48 -6.90 13.93
N ALA A 182 1.46 -6.11 13.58
CA ALA A 182 0.79 -6.24 12.30
C ALA A 182 1.73 -5.92 11.11
N TYR A 183 2.61 -4.92 11.22
CA TYR A 183 3.64 -4.69 10.20
C TYR A 183 4.58 -5.90 10.09
N ASP A 184 5.19 -6.33 11.20
CA ASP A 184 6.21 -7.37 11.23
C ASP A 184 5.69 -8.69 10.65
N GLN A 185 4.52 -9.13 11.12
CA GLN A 185 3.92 -10.42 10.76
C GLN A 185 3.24 -10.41 9.39
N VAL A 186 2.56 -9.31 9.05
CA VAL A 186 1.65 -9.26 7.89
C VAL A 186 2.24 -8.42 6.75
N PHE A 187 2.62 -7.17 6.99
CA PHE A 187 2.89 -6.22 5.89
C PHE A 187 4.36 -6.07 5.47
N SER A 188 5.30 -6.51 6.30
CA SER A 188 6.74 -6.31 6.13
C SER A 188 7.25 -6.74 4.76
N ARG A 189 6.87 -7.94 4.29
CA ARG A 189 7.24 -8.46 2.95
C ARG A 189 6.79 -7.55 1.82
N PHE A 190 5.56 -7.05 1.85
CA PHE A 190 5.07 -6.16 0.78
C PHE A 190 5.88 -4.86 0.74
N PHE A 191 6.03 -4.18 1.88
CA PHE A 191 6.74 -2.90 1.92
C PHE A 191 8.23 -3.03 1.61
N ARG A 192 8.89 -4.08 2.13
CA ARG A 192 10.29 -4.38 1.81
C ARG A 192 10.48 -4.68 0.32
N LEU A 193 9.61 -5.50 -0.29
CA LEU A 193 9.67 -5.77 -1.72
C LEU A 193 9.47 -4.51 -2.57
N MET A 194 8.46 -3.69 -2.25
CA MET A 194 8.21 -2.44 -2.97
C MET A 194 9.37 -1.45 -2.84
N ALA A 195 9.99 -1.35 -1.66
CA ALA A 195 11.16 -0.50 -1.45
C ALA A 195 12.40 -1.03 -2.19
N GLU A 196 12.69 -2.33 -2.09
CA GLU A 196 13.90 -2.92 -2.67
C GLU A 196 13.83 -2.98 -4.20
N SER A 197 12.63 -3.19 -4.79
CA SER A 197 12.42 -3.14 -6.24
C SER A 197 12.68 -1.75 -6.84
N ALA A 198 12.22 -0.68 -6.17
CA ALA A 198 12.53 0.69 -6.57
C ALA A 198 14.05 0.95 -6.57
N LEU A 199 14.70 0.58 -5.46
CA LEU A 199 16.14 0.76 -5.28
C LEU A 199 16.95 -0.04 -6.32
N LEU A 200 16.58 -1.29 -6.58
CA LEU A 200 17.26 -2.16 -7.54
C LEU A 200 17.17 -1.65 -8.99
N LEU A 201 16.00 -1.15 -9.41
CA LEU A 201 15.83 -0.54 -10.73
C LEU A 201 16.77 0.65 -10.92
N HIS A 202 16.80 1.57 -9.95
CA HIS A 202 17.68 2.73 -10.03
C HIS A 202 19.17 2.39 -9.79
N GLU A 203 19.49 1.31 -9.08
CA GLU A 203 20.87 0.84 -8.90
C GLU A 203 21.42 0.25 -10.21
N ARG A 204 20.74 -0.74 -10.77
CA ARG A 204 21.28 -1.62 -11.83
C ARG A 204 20.86 -1.24 -13.26
N TYR A 205 19.72 -0.59 -13.45
CA TYR A 205 19.11 -0.37 -14.77
C TYR A 205 19.05 1.11 -15.16
N ASP A 206 18.81 1.40 -16.45
CA ASP A 206 18.24 2.68 -16.89
C ASP A 206 16.73 2.56 -16.84
N ILE A 207 16.11 2.87 -15.69
CA ILE A 207 14.65 2.75 -15.50
C ILE A 207 13.86 3.49 -16.59
N ALA A 208 14.37 4.60 -17.14
CA ALA A 208 13.70 5.32 -18.21
C ALA A 208 13.77 4.54 -19.55
N GLY A 209 14.87 3.82 -19.80
CA GLY A 209 15.02 2.87 -20.90
C GLY A 209 14.12 1.65 -20.75
N GLU A 210 14.12 1.03 -19.57
CA GLU A 210 13.27 -0.12 -19.24
C GLU A 210 11.79 0.24 -19.42
N THR A 211 11.34 1.38 -18.88
CA THR A 211 9.97 1.90 -19.07
C THR A 211 9.63 2.08 -20.55
N ARG A 212 10.51 2.66 -21.37
CA ARG A 212 10.23 2.84 -22.81
C ARG A 212 10.07 1.50 -23.54
N THR A 213 10.93 0.54 -23.22
CA THR A 213 10.90 -0.81 -23.83
C THR A 213 9.64 -1.56 -23.41
N TYR A 214 9.33 -1.57 -22.11
CA TYR A 214 8.12 -2.19 -21.57
C TYR A 214 6.84 -1.66 -22.23
N LEU A 215 6.70 -0.34 -22.32
CA LEU A 215 5.52 0.27 -22.94
C LEU A 215 5.44 -0.08 -24.44
N ALA A 216 6.53 0.07 -25.18
CA ALA A 216 6.56 -0.24 -26.62
C ALA A 216 6.22 -1.71 -26.93
N ASP A 217 6.73 -2.65 -26.14
CA ASP A 217 6.46 -4.08 -26.33
C ASP A 217 5.01 -4.44 -25.95
N THR A 218 4.47 -3.88 -24.87
CA THR A 218 3.07 -4.10 -24.48
C THR A 218 2.07 -3.44 -25.43
N ASP A 219 2.37 -2.24 -25.95
CA ASP A 219 1.59 -1.58 -27.01
C ASP A 219 1.64 -2.36 -28.34
N ALA A 220 2.75 -3.09 -28.60
CA ALA A 220 2.87 -4.04 -29.72
C ALA A 220 2.17 -5.39 -29.46
N GLY A 221 1.53 -5.58 -28.30
CA GLY A 221 0.72 -6.74 -27.97
C GLY A 221 1.39 -7.83 -27.13
N ALA A 222 2.57 -7.58 -26.54
CA ALA A 222 3.15 -8.48 -25.56
C ALA A 222 2.30 -8.52 -24.27
N ASP A 223 2.15 -9.69 -23.65
CA ASP A 223 1.55 -9.77 -22.31
C ASP A 223 2.49 -9.10 -21.29
N GLY A 224 1.97 -8.10 -20.59
CA GLY A 224 2.75 -7.26 -19.69
C GLY A 224 3.19 -7.95 -18.40
N ILE A 225 2.65 -9.11 -18.04
CA ILE A 225 3.11 -9.93 -16.91
C ILE A 225 4.19 -10.89 -17.40
N ASP A 226 3.96 -11.58 -18.53
CA ASP A 226 4.97 -12.46 -19.12
C ASP A 226 6.24 -11.68 -19.47
N TRP A 227 6.13 -10.45 -19.97
CA TRP A 227 7.28 -9.57 -20.19
C TRP A 227 8.07 -9.34 -18.89
N LEU A 228 7.39 -8.98 -17.79
CA LEU A 228 8.03 -8.67 -16.51
C LEU A 228 8.70 -9.91 -15.90
N GLU A 229 8.04 -11.07 -15.91
CA GLU A 229 8.60 -12.31 -15.36
C GLU A 229 9.85 -12.77 -16.14
N ASN A 230 9.84 -12.63 -17.48
CA ASN A 230 11.00 -12.95 -18.30
C ASN A 230 12.19 -12.01 -18.05
N HIS A 231 11.95 -10.72 -17.78
CA HIS A 231 13.02 -9.74 -17.53
C HIS A 231 13.51 -9.76 -16.07
N TYR A 232 12.61 -9.88 -15.09
CA TYR A 232 12.91 -9.65 -13.67
C TYR A 232 12.59 -10.81 -12.73
N GLY A 233 12.00 -11.93 -13.18
CA GLY A 233 11.65 -13.10 -12.34
C GLY A 233 12.85 -13.84 -11.71
N HIS A 234 14.07 -13.35 -11.94
CA HIS A 234 15.28 -13.81 -11.26
C HIS A 234 15.76 -12.87 -10.14
N GLU A 235 15.27 -11.64 -10.08
CA GLU A 235 15.62 -10.65 -9.05
C GLU A 235 14.78 -10.83 -7.79
N LEU A 236 15.33 -10.42 -6.64
CA LEU A 236 14.62 -10.30 -5.35
C LEU A 236 13.87 -11.57 -4.87
N ARG A 237 14.34 -12.77 -5.27
CA ARG A 237 13.72 -14.07 -4.96
C ARG A 237 13.51 -14.35 -3.47
N ASP A 238 14.29 -13.73 -2.59
CA ASP A 238 14.18 -13.92 -1.13
C ASP A 238 12.86 -13.38 -0.56
N HIS A 239 12.19 -12.44 -1.25
CA HIS A 239 10.83 -11.98 -0.91
C HIS A 239 9.74 -12.99 -1.26
N GLY A 240 10.08 -14.07 -1.97
CA GLY A 240 9.16 -15.14 -2.36
C GLY A 240 7.97 -14.65 -3.19
N GLY A 241 6.91 -15.47 -3.19
CA GLY A 241 5.79 -15.35 -4.10
C GLY A 241 6.07 -16.05 -5.43
N SER A 242 5.04 -16.67 -5.97
CA SER A 242 5.02 -17.29 -7.30
C SER A 242 3.80 -16.80 -8.05
N TRP A 243 3.89 -16.68 -9.37
CA TRP A 243 2.73 -16.30 -10.16
C TRP A 243 1.64 -17.37 -10.11
N ASP A 244 0.49 -17.00 -9.54
CA ASP A 244 -0.71 -17.84 -9.34
C ASP A 244 -1.98 -17.22 -9.97
N GLY A 245 -1.83 -16.08 -10.65
CA GLY A 245 -2.93 -15.26 -11.16
C GLY A 245 -3.24 -14.01 -10.33
N THR A 246 -2.76 -13.94 -9.07
CA THR A 246 -3.12 -12.89 -8.12
C THR A 246 -1.93 -12.32 -7.35
N THR A 247 -1.03 -13.14 -6.80
CA THR A 247 0.11 -12.75 -5.93
C THR A 247 1.07 -11.75 -6.59
N MET A 248 1.42 -10.68 -5.86
CA MET A 248 2.43 -9.68 -6.24
C MET A 248 3.83 -10.32 -6.21
N THR A 249 4.33 -10.70 -7.39
CA THR A 249 5.69 -11.19 -7.58
C THR A 249 6.71 -10.03 -7.57
N PRO A 250 8.01 -10.31 -7.40
CA PRO A 250 9.03 -9.28 -7.53
C PRO A 250 9.05 -8.60 -8.90
N ALA A 251 8.78 -9.33 -9.98
CA ALA A 251 8.68 -8.79 -11.32
C ALA A 251 7.53 -7.79 -11.48
N MET A 252 6.39 -8.04 -10.83
CA MET A 252 5.26 -7.10 -10.80
C MET A 252 5.58 -5.84 -9.98
N ALA A 253 6.33 -5.97 -8.88
CA ALA A 253 6.82 -4.81 -8.14
C ALA A 253 7.74 -3.93 -8.99
N MET A 254 8.62 -4.52 -9.83
CA MET A 254 9.38 -3.74 -10.83
C MET A 254 8.45 -3.05 -11.83
N GLY A 255 7.47 -3.78 -12.39
CA GLY A 255 6.51 -3.26 -13.35
C GLY A 255 5.65 -2.11 -12.83
N PHE A 256 5.33 -2.12 -11.53
CA PHE A 256 4.73 -0.96 -10.87
C PHE A 256 5.62 0.28 -11.01
N TRP A 257 6.90 0.19 -10.64
CA TRP A 257 7.83 1.32 -10.73
C TRP A 257 8.07 1.79 -12.16
N LEU A 258 8.10 0.89 -13.15
CA LEU A 258 8.17 1.28 -14.56
C LEU A 258 6.98 2.16 -14.99
N ARG A 259 5.77 1.87 -14.48
CA ARG A 259 4.56 2.68 -14.72
C ARG A 259 4.60 4.02 -13.97
N ARG A 260 5.14 4.04 -12.74
CA ARG A 260 5.32 5.28 -11.96
C ARG A 260 6.41 6.20 -12.54
N GLN A 261 7.40 5.62 -13.23
CA GLN A 261 8.38 6.37 -14.02
C GLN A 261 7.76 6.98 -15.28
N ALA A 262 6.80 6.29 -15.92
CA ALA A 262 6.09 6.80 -17.09
C ALA A 262 5.10 7.93 -16.77
N ASP A 263 4.34 7.79 -15.68
CA ASP A 263 3.31 8.77 -15.28
C ASP A 263 3.84 9.88 -14.36
N THR A 264 5.16 9.89 -14.10
CA THR A 264 5.91 10.83 -13.24
C THR A 264 5.57 10.80 -11.74
N SER A 265 4.71 9.90 -11.27
CA SER A 265 4.33 9.79 -9.86
C SER A 265 5.31 8.98 -8.99
N ILE A 266 6.45 8.54 -9.55
CA ILE A 266 7.50 7.78 -8.84
C ILE A 266 7.98 8.43 -7.54
N GLY A 267 8.18 9.76 -7.52
CA GLY A 267 8.61 10.50 -6.33
C GLY A 267 7.63 10.35 -5.15
N PRO A 268 6.38 10.84 -5.26
CA PRO A 268 5.35 10.65 -4.25
C PRO A 268 5.20 9.19 -3.78
N CYS A 269 5.22 8.25 -4.72
CA CYS A 269 5.09 6.81 -4.45
C CYS A 269 6.28 6.25 -3.64
N TRP A 270 7.51 6.61 -4.02
CA TRP A 270 8.72 6.24 -3.29
C TRP A 270 8.70 6.81 -1.87
N HIS A 271 8.36 8.09 -1.71
CA HIS A 271 8.30 8.71 -0.38
C HIS A 271 7.27 8.02 0.52
N ALA A 272 6.09 7.65 0.00
CA ALA A 272 5.12 6.86 0.77
C ALA A 272 5.69 5.52 1.25
N ILE A 273 6.27 4.70 0.36
CA ILE A 273 6.89 3.42 0.74
C ILE A 273 8.02 3.62 1.75
N ARG A 274 8.94 4.56 1.46
CA ARG A 274 10.10 4.86 2.31
C ARG A 274 9.65 5.23 3.72
N ASP A 275 8.62 6.06 3.86
CA ASP A 275 8.14 6.51 5.16
C ASP A 275 7.55 5.36 5.98
N VAL A 276 6.84 4.41 5.35
CA VAL A 276 6.39 3.17 6.04
C VAL A 276 7.56 2.39 6.60
N VAL A 277 8.55 2.09 5.75
CA VAL A 277 9.69 1.27 6.15
C VAL A 277 10.56 2.02 7.16
N ALA A 278 10.73 3.34 7.03
CA ALA A 278 11.46 4.15 8.01
C ALA A 278 10.79 4.13 9.39
N HIS A 279 9.46 4.04 9.43
CA HIS A 279 8.69 4.08 10.67
C HIS A 279 8.66 2.74 11.41
N TYR A 280 8.48 1.60 10.71
CA TYR A 280 8.42 0.26 11.34
C TYR A 280 9.70 -0.55 11.28
N ASP A 281 10.58 -0.24 10.34
CA ASP A 281 11.74 -1.07 10.02
C ASP A 281 12.99 -0.24 9.64
N PRO A 282 13.38 0.73 10.50
CA PRO A 282 14.47 1.66 10.20
C PRO A 282 15.81 0.94 10.01
N GLN A 283 16.02 -0.21 10.66
CA GLN A 283 17.25 -0.99 10.51
C GLN A 283 17.36 -1.58 9.09
N TRP A 284 16.34 -2.28 8.60
CA TRP A 284 16.38 -2.85 7.25
C TRP A 284 16.51 -1.76 6.19
N LEU A 285 15.90 -0.58 6.41
CA LEU A 285 16.01 0.56 5.49
C LEU A 285 17.44 1.12 5.42
N ASP A 286 18.15 1.18 6.55
CA ASP A 286 19.56 1.61 6.59
C ASP A 286 20.48 0.57 5.93
N GLU A 287 20.21 -0.72 6.12
CA GLU A 287 20.87 -1.81 5.39
C GLU A 287 20.68 -1.66 3.87
N GLN A 288 19.48 -1.30 3.40
CA GLN A 288 19.22 -1.08 1.97
C GLN A 288 19.92 0.17 1.43
N ARG A 289 20.06 1.23 2.23
CA ARG A 289 20.85 2.42 1.85
C ARG A 289 22.32 2.06 1.60
N GLY A 290 22.88 1.15 2.39
CA GLY A 290 24.23 0.62 2.19
C GLY A 290 24.34 -0.32 0.98
N ARG A 291 23.29 -1.12 0.71
CA ARG A 291 23.24 -2.11 -0.39
C ARG A 291 23.02 -1.47 -1.78
N TYR A 292 22.23 -0.39 -1.85
CA TYR A 292 21.82 0.27 -3.09
C TYR A 292 22.12 1.77 -3.08
N PRO A 293 23.40 2.19 -3.00
CA PRO A 293 23.76 3.59 -2.80
C PRO A 293 23.39 4.51 -3.99
N LYS A 294 23.46 4.02 -5.24
CA LYS A 294 23.05 4.77 -6.43
C LYS A 294 21.52 4.84 -6.51
N GLY A 295 20.85 3.72 -6.23
CA GLY A 295 19.40 3.64 -6.16
C GLY A 295 18.85 4.63 -5.13
N TRP A 296 19.41 4.61 -3.93
CA TRP A 296 19.04 5.50 -2.83
C TRP A 296 19.27 6.97 -3.17
N ALA A 297 20.46 7.33 -3.67
CA ALA A 297 20.79 8.71 -4.01
C ALA A 297 19.88 9.26 -5.13
N THR A 298 19.54 8.44 -6.12
CA THR A 298 18.64 8.82 -7.22
C THR A 298 17.22 9.02 -6.71
N LEU A 299 16.70 8.09 -5.92
CA LEU A 299 15.33 8.16 -5.39
C LEU A 299 15.17 9.30 -4.37
N ALA A 300 16.17 9.55 -3.52
CA ALA A 300 16.18 10.66 -2.56
C ALA A 300 16.29 12.05 -3.21
N ALA A 301 16.67 12.14 -4.49
CA ALA A 301 16.69 13.40 -5.24
C ALA A 301 15.32 13.79 -5.83
N ASN A 302 14.31 12.90 -5.75
CA ASN A 302 12.94 13.28 -6.10
C ASN A 302 12.40 14.31 -5.09
N PRO A 303 11.54 15.25 -5.53
CA PRO A 303 10.92 16.20 -4.62
C PRO A 303 9.92 15.47 -3.70
N ASP A 304 10.16 15.54 -2.39
CA ASP A 304 9.18 15.09 -1.40
C ASP A 304 8.04 16.10 -1.33
N PRO A 305 6.80 15.74 -1.73
CA PRO A 305 5.70 16.69 -1.76
C PRO A 305 5.22 17.14 -0.36
N LEU A 306 5.68 16.50 0.73
CA LEU A 306 5.47 17.00 2.10
C LEU A 306 6.52 18.03 2.53
N ALA A 307 7.74 18.00 1.99
CA ALA A 307 8.82 18.89 2.44
C ALA A 307 8.52 20.38 2.20
N GLY A 308 7.75 20.70 1.16
CA GLY A 308 7.27 22.06 0.88
C GLY A 308 6.19 22.58 1.84
N ALA A 309 5.54 21.71 2.62
CA ALA A 309 4.42 22.08 3.49
C ALA A 309 4.84 22.56 4.90
N GLY A 310 6.14 22.56 5.21
CA GLY A 310 6.67 23.00 6.51
C GLY A 310 6.37 22.06 7.69
N GLY A 311 5.62 20.97 7.47
CA GLY A 311 5.44 19.90 8.44
C GLY A 311 6.54 18.87 8.32
N THR A 312 7.43 18.82 9.32
CA THR A 312 8.20 17.60 9.59
C THR A 312 7.23 16.48 9.93
N LEU A 313 7.38 15.32 9.28
CA LEU A 313 6.81 14.08 9.83
C LEU A 313 7.42 13.86 11.23
N PRO A 314 6.62 13.43 12.23
CA PRO A 314 7.08 13.22 13.59
C PRO A 314 8.10 12.08 13.71
#